data_AF-A0A2V8PPD0-F1
#
_entry.id   AF-A0A2V8PPD0-F1
#
_cell.length_a   1.000
_cell.length_b   1.000
_cell.length_c   1.000
_cell.angle_alpha   90.00
_cell.angle_beta   90.00
_cell.angle_gamma   90.00
#
_symmetry.space_group_name_H-M   'P 1'
#
loop_
_entity.id
_entity.type
_entity.pdbx_description
1 polymer ?
#
loop_
_entity_poly.entity_id
_entity_poly.type
_entity_poly.pdbx_seq_one_letter_code
_entity_poly.pdbx_strand_id
1 'polypeptide(L)'
;MKHKIKRSASLLLTTLVFSMGVLPILSWVGIAQVQQKQNSQISTMDKQTISAFENRVKNYVKLRNQVKAKLPKLSKSSTPEQLESYRKSFEESLRAARVGAKRGDVFNTEGSDYIRRTLKSEFKGKDRAQLREIVFDAQTQAVKLRVNYPYPEPTELVEMPATVLLNLPQLPKEIKYRFVGHHLLLVDRDNNLIIDYMLDALP
;
A
#
# COMPACT_ATOMS: atom_id res chain seq x y z
N MET A 1 -10.72 51.96 49.57
CA MET A 1 -11.69 52.11 48.46
C MET A 1 -12.95 51.31 48.81
N LYS A 2 -14.03 51.93 49.31
CA LYS A 2 -15.31 52.20 48.60
C LYS A 2 -15.73 51.04 47.65
N HIS A 3 -16.71 50.18 48.01
CA HIS A 3 -18.19 50.36 47.95
C HIS A 3 -18.72 50.61 46.51
N LYS A 4 -19.91 50.14 46.05
CA LYS A 4 -20.99 49.30 46.63
C LYS A 4 -21.92 48.79 45.48
N ILE A 5 -22.50 47.60 45.66
CA ILE A 5 -23.95 47.25 45.50
C ILE A 5 -24.81 47.92 44.38
N LYS A 6 -25.46 47.05 43.57
CA LYS A 6 -26.79 47.12 42.90
C LYS A 6 -27.41 48.49 42.57
N ARG A 7 -28.00 48.59 41.36
CA ARG A 7 -29.46 48.85 41.20
C ARG A 7 -29.99 48.59 39.78
N SER A 8 -31.12 47.89 39.73
CA SER A 8 -32.05 47.81 38.61
C SER A 8 -33.01 49.01 38.62
N ALA A 9 -33.41 49.51 37.46
CA ALA A 9 -34.63 50.32 37.30
C ALA A 9 -35.18 50.18 35.86
N SER A 10 -36.51 50.09 35.76
CA SER A 10 -37.29 50.03 34.50
C SER A 10 -37.98 51.38 34.25
N LEU A 11 -38.35 51.67 33.00
CA LEU A 11 -39.51 52.46 32.51
C LEU A 11 -39.36 52.56 30.97
N LEU A 12 -40.21 51.96 30.11
CA LEU A 12 -41.63 52.23 29.77
C LEU A 12 -41.88 53.52 28.95
N LEU A 13 -42.39 53.34 27.71
CA LEU A 13 -43.54 53.99 27.04
C LEU A 13 -43.47 53.63 25.52
N THR A 14 -44.29 52.70 24.97
CA THR A 14 -45.59 52.92 24.26
C THR A 14 -45.53 54.03 23.19
N THR A 15 -45.60 53.76 21.86
CA THR A 15 -46.81 53.53 21.01
C THR A 15 -46.38 53.17 19.54
N LEU A 16 -47.21 52.82 18.53
CA LEU A 16 -48.50 52.09 18.41
C LEU A 16 -48.82 51.75 16.91
N VAL A 17 -48.96 50.47 16.55
CA VAL A 17 -49.73 49.81 15.43
C VAL A 17 -49.79 50.42 14.01
N PHE A 18 -49.31 49.64 13.00
CA PHE A 18 -49.92 49.22 11.71
C PHE A 18 -48.79 48.53 10.88
N SER A 19 -48.90 47.53 10.01
CA SER A 19 -49.89 46.56 9.54
C SER A 19 -49.20 45.74 8.41
N MET A 20 -49.66 44.51 8.13
CA MET A 20 -49.39 43.70 6.90
C MET A 20 -47.95 43.49 6.39
N GLY A 21 -47.48 42.24 6.41
CA GLY A 21 -46.23 41.83 5.74
C GLY A 21 -45.80 40.40 6.03
N VAL A 22 -46.58 39.40 5.60
CA VAL A 22 -46.21 37.98 5.74
C VAL A 22 -45.21 37.59 4.64
N LEU A 23 -43.98 37.20 5.02
CA LEU A 23 -43.12 36.24 4.31
C LEU A 23 -41.78 36.03 5.07
N PRO A 24 -41.68 35.00 5.96
CA PRO A 24 -40.39 34.60 6.48
C PRO A 24 -39.63 33.80 5.41
N ILE A 25 -38.65 34.42 4.76
CA ILE A 25 -37.71 33.71 3.89
C ILE A 25 -36.85 32.82 4.80
N LEU A 26 -37.17 31.52 4.83
CA LEU A 26 -36.37 30.48 5.47
C LEU A 26 -35.06 30.29 4.69
N SER A 27 -34.10 31.19 4.94
CA SER A 27 -32.75 31.11 4.42
C SER A 27 -31.99 29.97 5.11
N TRP A 28 -32.22 28.76 4.61
CA TRP A 28 -31.55 27.53 5.02
C TRP A 28 -30.08 27.62 4.56
N VAL A 29 -29.23 28.28 5.36
CA VAL A 29 -27.78 28.34 5.11
C VAL A 29 -27.22 26.94 5.34
N GLY A 30 -27.02 26.21 4.25
CA GLY A 30 -26.60 24.81 4.27
C GLY A 30 -25.20 24.61 4.85
N ILE A 31 -25.13 24.22 6.12
CA ILE A 31 -23.92 23.64 6.72
C ILE A 31 -23.75 22.22 6.15
N ALA A 32 -23.25 22.11 4.92
CA ALA A 32 -22.92 20.81 4.31
C ALA A 32 -21.94 20.87 3.12
N GLN A 33 -21.04 21.86 3.01
CA GLN A 33 -19.78 21.62 2.29
C GLN A 33 -18.78 20.87 3.19
N VAL A 34 -19.22 19.73 3.72
CA VAL A 34 -18.35 18.73 4.34
C VAL A 34 -17.54 18.11 3.21
N GLN A 35 -16.34 18.66 3.01
CA GLN A 35 -15.12 17.93 2.71
C GLN A 35 -15.33 16.62 1.92
N GLN A 36 -15.67 16.70 0.62
CA GLN A 36 -15.49 15.56 -0.29
C GLN A 36 -13.99 15.35 -0.55
N LYS A 37 -13.27 14.95 0.50
CA LYS A 37 -11.95 14.32 0.38
C LYS A 37 -12.19 13.04 -0.42
N GLN A 38 -11.73 13.02 -1.67
CA GLN A 38 -12.00 11.95 -2.64
C GLN A 38 -11.61 10.60 -2.04
N ASN A 39 -12.59 9.89 -1.49
CA ASN A 39 -12.45 8.49 -1.14
C ASN A 39 -12.67 7.73 -2.45
N SER A 40 -11.59 7.57 -3.21
CA SER A 40 -11.59 7.01 -4.57
C SER A 40 -12.26 5.64 -4.56
N GLN A 41 -13.53 5.60 -4.95
CA GLN A 41 -14.26 4.34 -5.07
C GLN A 41 -13.58 3.50 -6.16
N ILE A 42 -12.92 2.42 -5.75
CA ILE A 42 -12.23 1.49 -6.64
C ILE A 42 -13.23 1.04 -7.71
N SER A 43 -12.94 1.35 -8.98
CA SER A 43 -13.86 1.07 -10.07
C SER A 43 -14.05 -0.43 -10.28
N THR A 44 -15.13 -0.85 -10.94
CA THR A 44 -15.34 -2.26 -11.28
C THR A 44 -14.16 -2.84 -12.08
N MET A 45 -13.54 -2.04 -12.95
CA MET A 45 -12.37 -2.43 -13.74
C MET A 45 -11.10 -2.55 -12.88
N ASP A 46 -10.89 -1.64 -11.92
CA ASP A 46 -9.79 -1.76 -10.97
C ASP A 46 -9.97 -3.01 -10.07
N LYS A 47 -11.20 -3.32 -9.61
CA LYS A 47 -11.50 -4.55 -8.86
C LYS A 47 -11.18 -5.82 -9.65
N GLN A 48 -11.53 -5.86 -10.93
CA GLN A 48 -11.17 -6.97 -11.84
C GLN A 48 -9.64 -7.09 -12.00
N THR A 49 -8.95 -5.94 -12.14
CA THR A 49 -7.50 -5.87 -12.28
C THR A 49 -6.77 -6.38 -11.03
N ILE A 50 -7.22 -5.95 -9.83
CA ILE A 50 -6.73 -6.43 -8.53
C ILE A 50 -6.95 -7.95 -8.40
N SER A 51 -8.15 -8.44 -8.69
CA SER A 51 -8.46 -9.87 -8.62
C SER A 51 -7.59 -10.70 -9.57
N ALA A 52 -7.36 -10.23 -10.81
CA ALA A 52 -6.48 -10.88 -11.77
C ALA A 52 -5.02 -10.93 -11.29
N PHE A 53 -4.51 -9.83 -10.71
CA PHE A 53 -3.18 -9.78 -10.09
C PHE A 53 -3.08 -10.78 -8.92
N GLU A 54 -4.02 -10.73 -7.97
CA GLU A 54 -4.04 -11.64 -6.82
C GLU A 54 -4.10 -13.11 -7.25
N ASN A 55 -4.85 -13.45 -8.30
CA ASN A 55 -4.94 -14.82 -8.81
C ASN A 55 -3.60 -15.31 -9.39
N ARG A 56 -2.80 -14.44 -10.01
CA ARG A 56 -1.43 -14.78 -10.45
C ARG A 56 -0.50 -14.99 -9.27
N VAL A 57 -0.61 -14.17 -8.22
CA VAL A 57 0.13 -14.38 -6.96
C VAL A 57 -0.28 -15.69 -6.27
N LYS A 58 -1.59 -16.01 -6.21
CA LYS A 58 -2.11 -17.29 -5.70
C LYS A 58 -1.61 -18.49 -6.51
N ASN A 59 -1.51 -18.37 -7.84
CA ASN A 59 -0.93 -19.40 -8.70
C ASN A 59 0.57 -19.63 -8.41
N TYR A 60 1.35 -18.56 -8.17
CA TYR A 60 2.72 -18.70 -7.69
C TYR A 60 2.78 -19.45 -6.35
N VAL A 61 1.97 -19.04 -5.36
CA VAL A 61 1.94 -19.68 -4.03
C VAL A 61 1.54 -21.16 -4.12
N LYS A 62 0.64 -21.53 -5.04
CA LYS A 62 0.29 -22.93 -5.31
C LYS A 62 1.49 -23.75 -5.79
N LEU A 63 2.20 -23.27 -6.81
CA LEU A 63 3.42 -23.93 -7.33
C LEU A 63 4.51 -24.02 -6.25
N ARG A 64 4.77 -22.92 -5.56
CA ARG A 64 5.70 -22.81 -4.44
C ARG A 64 5.42 -23.85 -3.36
N ASN A 65 4.15 -24.01 -2.96
CA ASN A 65 3.77 -24.97 -1.93
C ASN A 65 3.88 -26.43 -2.42
N GLN A 66 3.63 -26.70 -3.71
CA GLN A 66 3.90 -28.01 -4.32
C GLN A 66 5.38 -28.36 -4.36
N VAL A 67 6.27 -27.37 -4.54
CA VAL A 67 7.72 -27.56 -4.40
C VAL A 67 8.09 -27.78 -2.93
N LYS A 68 7.64 -26.90 -2.03
CA LYS A 68 7.93 -26.96 -0.59
C LYS A 68 7.53 -28.29 0.05
N ALA A 69 6.42 -28.89 -0.40
CA ALA A 69 5.93 -30.18 0.08
C ALA A 69 6.83 -31.38 -0.26
N LYS A 70 7.76 -31.24 -1.23
CA LYS A 70 8.72 -32.29 -1.62
C LYS A 70 10.06 -32.19 -0.89
N LEU A 71 10.28 -31.12 -0.13
CA LEU A 71 11.54 -30.89 0.60
C LEU A 71 11.55 -31.64 1.95
N PRO A 72 12.74 -31.95 2.48
CA PRO A 72 12.88 -32.44 3.85
C PRO A 72 12.20 -31.50 4.85
N LYS A 73 11.44 -32.05 5.80
CA LYS A 73 10.76 -31.24 6.82
C LYS A 73 11.77 -30.79 7.88
N LEU A 74 11.86 -29.48 8.10
CA LEU A 74 12.56 -28.92 9.25
C LEU A 74 11.83 -29.28 10.56
N SER A 75 12.60 -29.62 11.60
CA SER A 75 12.10 -29.79 12.97
C SER A 75 12.21 -28.46 13.74
N LYS A 76 11.59 -28.39 14.92
CA LYS A 76 11.77 -27.24 15.85
C LYS A 76 13.19 -27.10 16.41
N SER A 77 14.01 -28.15 16.28
CA SER A 77 15.40 -28.20 16.76
C SER A 77 16.41 -28.23 15.60
N SER A 78 16.04 -27.70 14.43
CA SER A 78 16.93 -27.66 13.27
C SER A 78 18.10 -26.70 13.55
N THR A 79 19.32 -27.10 13.21
CA THR A 79 20.50 -26.25 13.37
C THR A 79 20.53 -25.12 12.32
N PRO A 80 21.34 -24.05 12.51
CA PRO A 80 21.50 -23.01 11.50
C PRO A 80 21.92 -23.55 10.13
N GLU A 81 22.80 -24.55 10.09
CA GLU A 81 23.29 -25.19 8.86
C GLU A 81 22.18 -25.98 8.16
N GLN A 82 21.30 -26.64 8.92
CA GLN A 82 20.13 -27.33 8.40
C GLN A 82 19.09 -26.35 7.84
N LEU A 83 18.89 -25.20 8.50
CA LEU A 83 18.02 -24.13 8.02
C LEU A 83 18.55 -23.54 6.71
N GLU A 84 19.85 -23.25 6.62
CA GLU A 84 20.48 -22.70 5.42
C GLU A 84 20.46 -23.68 4.25
N SER A 85 20.81 -24.95 4.50
CA SER A 85 20.69 -26.03 3.52
C SER A 85 19.26 -26.18 2.99
N TYR A 86 18.26 -26.03 3.86
CA TYR A 86 16.85 -26.02 3.46
C TYR A 86 16.47 -24.79 2.62
N ARG A 87 16.90 -23.58 3.00
CA ARG A 87 16.64 -22.34 2.24
C ARG A 87 17.20 -22.46 0.81
N LYS A 88 18.47 -22.88 0.69
CA LYS A 88 19.13 -23.13 -0.59
C LYS A 88 18.41 -24.20 -1.41
N SER A 89 18.11 -25.35 -0.82
CA SER A 89 17.38 -26.45 -1.50
C SER A 89 16.00 -26.00 -2.00
N PHE A 90 15.32 -25.14 -1.24
CA PHE A 90 14.02 -24.58 -1.62
C PHE A 90 14.14 -23.58 -2.78
N GLU A 91 15.12 -22.68 -2.73
CA GLU A 91 15.42 -21.74 -3.80
C GLU A 91 15.73 -22.48 -5.12
N GLU A 92 16.68 -23.42 -5.10
CA GLU A 92 17.11 -24.19 -6.27
C GLU A 92 15.94 -25.00 -6.86
N SER A 93 15.18 -25.71 -6.02
CA SER A 93 14.01 -26.50 -6.46
C SER A 93 12.91 -25.62 -7.06
N LEU A 94 12.66 -24.44 -6.47
CA LEU A 94 11.64 -23.52 -6.97
C LEU A 94 12.08 -22.83 -8.26
N ARG A 95 13.38 -22.55 -8.41
CA ARG A 95 13.97 -22.02 -9.64
C ARG A 95 13.87 -23.01 -10.79
N ALA A 96 14.16 -24.29 -10.54
CA ALA A 96 13.96 -25.36 -11.52
C ALA A 96 12.48 -25.46 -11.96
N ALA A 97 11.54 -25.43 -11.01
CA ALA A 97 10.10 -25.44 -11.29
C ALA A 97 9.59 -24.19 -12.02
N ARG A 98 10.40 -23.13 -12.13
CA ARG A 98 10.08 -21.83 -12.75
C ARG A 98 10.96 -21.48 -13.95
N VAL A 99 11.58 -22.46 -14.61
CA VAL A 99 12.49 -22.23 -15.75
C VAL A 99 11.89 -21.36 -16.87
N GLY A 100 10.57 -21.46 -17.12
CA GLY A 100 9.85 -20.65 -18.12
C GLY A 100 9.24 -19.33 -17.60
N ALA A 101 9.49 -18.94 -16.34
CA ALA A 101 8.93 -17.72 -15.76
C ALA A 101 9.59 -16.48 -16.36
N LYS A 102 8.78 -15.50 -16.76
CA LYS A 102 9.20 -14.26 -17.42
C LYS A 102 8.60 -13.03 -16.74
N ARG A 103 9.21 -11.87 -17.01
CA ARG A 103 8.72 -10.59 -16.51
C ARG A 103 7.31 -10.30 -17.03
N GLY A 104 6.40 -9.92 -16.15
CA GLY A 104 5.00 -9.62 -16.46
C GLY A 104 4.05 -10.82 -16.36
N ASP A 105 4.53 -12.00 -15.94
CA ASP A 105 3.66 -13.16 -15.62
C ASP A 105 2.73 -12.86 -14.43
N VAL A 106 3.08 -11.90 -13.56
CA VAL A 106 2.26 -11.41 -12.45
C VAL A 106 1.93 -9.93 -12.65
N PHE A 107 2.96 -9.09 -12.84
CA PHE A 107 2.87 -7.66 -13.14
C PHE A 107 2.60 -7.41 -14.64
N ASN A 108 1.50 -7.95 -15.17
CA ASN A 108 1.09 -7.63 -16.53
C ASN A 108 0.77 -6.13 -16.69
N THR A 109 0.52 -5.67 -17.92
CA THR A 109 0.31 -4.25 -18.26
C THR A 109 -0.74 -3.58 -17.38
N GLU A 110 -1.96 -4.11 -17.31
CA GLU A 110 -3.07 -3.49 -16.58
C GLU A 110 -2.82 -3.45 -15.06
N GLY A 111 -2.23 -4.54 -14.51
CA GLY A 111 -1.84 -4.60 -13.10
C GLY A 111 -0.72 -3.62 -12.75
N SER A 112 0.27 -3.51 -13.63
CA SER A 112 1.36 -2.54 -13.53
C SER A 112 0.84 -1.10 -13.60
N ASP A 113 -0.11 -0.82 -14.48
CA ASP A 113 -0.72 0.52 -14.61
C ASP A 113 -1.60 0.87 -13.41
N TYR A 114 -2.37 -0.07 -12.87
CA TYR A 114 -3.09 0.13 -11.60
C TYR A 114 -2.13 0.48 -10.47
N ILE A 115 -1.10 -0.34 -10.26
CA ILE A 115 -0.10 -0.14 -9.20
C ILE A 115 0.64 1.19 -9.38
N ARG A 116 1.02 1.55 -10.61
CA ARG A 116 1.64 2.84 -10.94
C ARG A 116 0.72 4.03 -10.62
N ARG A 117 -0.60 3.92 -10.87
CA ARG A 117 -1.58 4.95 -10.49
C ARG A 117 -1.66 5.11 -8.97
N THR A 118 -1.72 4.00 -8.24
CA THR A 118 -1.72 3.97 -6.76
C THR A 118 -0.43 4.56 -6.19
N LEU A 119 0.75 4.10 -6.62
CA LEU A 119 2.02 4.68 -6.16
C LEU A 119 2.11 6.18 -6.51
N LYS A 120 1.57 6.60 -7.66
CA LYS A 120 1.47 8.03 -8.01
C LYS A 120 0.45 8.81 -7.17
N SER A 121 -0.47 8.19 -6.41
CA SER A 121 -1.23 8.90 -5.36
C SER A 121 -0.45 8.99 -4.06
N GLU A 122 0.21 7.90 -3.63
CA GLU A 122 0.95 7.87 -2.36
C GLU A 122 2.15 8.82 -2.35
N PHE A 123 2.86 8.93 -3.47
CA PHE A 123 4.02 9.83 -3.61
C PHE A 123 3.61 11.26 -4.04
N LYS A 124 2.44 11.74 -3.59
CA LYS A 124 1.97 13.14 -3.72
C LYS A 124 1.71 13.76 -2.35
N GLY A 125 1.59 15.09 -2.33
CA GLY A 125 1.35 15.85 -1.10
C GLY A 125 2.62 16.17 -0.33
N LYS A 126 2.44 16.61 0.93
CA LYS A 126 3.51 17.15 1.79
C LYS A 126 4.53 16.08 2.17
N ASP A 127 4.09 14.84 2.33
CA ASP A 127 4.90 13.73 2.88
C ASP A 127 5.78 13.05 1.82
N ARG A 128 5.70 13.51 0.55
CA ARG A 128 6.49 13.01 -0.57
C ARG A 128 7.99 12.99 -0.28
N ALA A 129 8.53 14.04 0.34
CA ALA A 129 9.97 14.17 0.55
C ALA A 129 10.47 13.01 1.44
N GLN A 130 9.81 12.79 2.57
CA GLN A 130 10.11 11.72 3.52
C GLN A 130 9.89 10.33 2.90
N LEU A 131 8.81 10.11 2.14
CA LEU A 131 8.60 8.83 1.44
C LEU A 131 9.65 8.57 0.36
N ARG A 132 10.15 9.61 -0.33
CA ARG A 132 11.25 9.48 -1.29
C ARG A 132 12.57 9.20 -0.58
N GLU A 133 12.87 9.90 0.50
CA GLU A 133 14.05 9.67 1.33
C GLU A 133 14.09 8.22 1.81
N ILE A 134 13.03 7.74 2.49
CA ILE A 134 12.92 6.34 2.94
C ILE A 134 13.14 5.34 1.81
N VAL A 135 12.67 5.62 0.59
CA VAL A 135 12.73 4.66 -0.53
C VAL A 135 14.04 4.72 -1.34
N PHE A 136 14.67 5.90 -1.44
CA PHE A 136 15.86 6.11 -2.27
C PHE A 136 17.17 6.15 -1.48
N ASP A 137 17.14 6.26 -0.14
CA ASP A 137 18.35 6.22 0.71
C ASP A 137 18.95 4.80 0.80
N ALA A 138 18.17 3.74 0.54
CA ALA A 138 18.75 2.42 0.32
C ALA A 138 19.54 2.35 -0.98
N GLN A 139 20.84 2.04 -0.85
CA GLN A 139 21.76 1.75 -1.95
C GLN A 139 21.45 0.38 -2.61
N THR A 140 20.28 0.27 -3.21
CA THR A 140 19.79 -0.93 -3.91
C THR A 140 20.50 -1.23 -5.24
N GLN A 141 21.59 -0.53 -5.55
CA GLN A 141 22.29 -0.54 -6.84
C GLN A 141 22.89 -1.92 -7.21
N ALA A 142 23.14 -2.79 -6.22
CA ALA A 142 23.67 -4.13 -6.45
C ALA A 142 22.61 -5.18 -6.85
N VAL A 143 21.31 -4.87 -6.82
CA VAL A 143 20.26 -5.87 -7.08
C VAL A 143 20.06 -6.13 -8.57
N LYS A 144 20.45 -7.33 -9.03
CA LYS A 144 20.24 -7.78 -10.41
C LYS A 144 18.75 -8.07 -10.67
N LEU A 145 18.07 -7.14 -11.35
CA LEU A 145 16.67 -7.26 -11.74
C LEU A 145 16.45 -8.35 -12.79
N ARG A 146 16.14 -9.56 -12.33
CA ARG A 146 15.84 -10.72 -13.17
C ARG A 146 14.79 -11.59 -12.50
N VAL A 147 13.78 -12.03 -13.25
CA VAL A 147 12.80 -13.02 -12.79
C VAL A 147 13.50 -14.35 -12.51
N ASN A 148 13.08 -15.05 -11.46
CA ASN A 148 13.61 -16.35 -11.07
C ASN A 148 15.10 -16.30 -10.65
N TYR A 149 15.50 -15.17 -10.05
CA TYR A 149 16.85 -14.90 -9.54
C TYR A 149 16.81 -14.56 -8.04
N PRO A 150 17.85 -14.87 -7.25
CA PRO A 150 17.90 -14.50 -5.84
C PRO A 150 17.87 -12.98 -5.62
N TYR A 151 17.03 -12.54 -4.67
CA TYR A 151 17.10 -11.22 -4.07
C TYR A 151 18.09 -11.31 -2.89
N PRO A 152 19.04 -10.36 -2.75
CA PRO A 152 20.03 -10.42 -1.67
C PRO A 152 19.37 -10.32 -0.29
N GLU A 153 20.02 -10.90 0.73
CA GLU A 153 19.58 -10.85 2.12
C GLU A 153 19.58 -9.39 2.65
N PRO A 154 18.71 -9.06 3.63
CA PRO A 154 18.16 -7.70 3.78
C PRO A 154 19.06 -6.66 4.47
N THR A 155 20.34 -6.92 4.70
CA THR A 155 21.22 -6.12 5.57
C THR A 155 21.29 -4.63 5.23
N GLU A 156 21.03 -4.26 3.97
CA GLU A 156 21.11 -2.88 3.45
C GLU A 156 19.89 -2.49 2.58
N LEU A 157 18.74 -3.17 2.74
CA LEU A 157 17.62 -3.03 1.81
C LEU A 157 16.36 -2.52 2.53
N VAL A 158 15.91 -1.31 2.14
CA VAL A 158 14.75 -0.61 2.71
C VAL A 158 13.47 -1.45 2.78
N GLU A 159 12.75 -1.26 3.88
CA GLU A 159 11.41 -1.81 4.08
C GLU A 159 10.34 -0.96 3.37
N MET A 160 9.28 -1.62 2.90
CA MET A 160 8.18 -0.93 2.23
C MET A 160 7.40 -0.07 3.25
N PRO A 161 7.22 1.25 3.04
CA PRO A 161 6.46 2.09 3.96
C PRO A 161 5.04 1.56 4.19
N ALA A 162 4.60 1.52 5.45
CA ALA A 162 3.30 0.95 5.82
C ALA A 162 2.12 1.64 5.11
N THR A 163 2.19 2.95 4.91
CA THR A 163 1.19 3.73 4.15
C THR A 163 1.07 3.24 2.70
N VAL A 164 2.20 2.95 2.04
CA VAL A 164 2.22 2.40 0.68
C VAL A 164 1.64 0.98 0.65
N LEU A 165 1.98 0.13 1.63
CA LEU A 165 1.44 -1.23 1.72
C LEU A 165 -0.09 -1.27 1.85
N LEU A 166 -0.69 -0.33 2.58
CA LEU A 166 -2.15 -0.29 2.80
C LEU A 166 -2.96 -0.04 1.52
N ASN A 167 -2.36 0.61 0.52
CA ASN A 167 -3.05 1.02 -0.71
C ASN A 167 -2.72 0.12 -1.93
N LEU A 168 -1.71 -0.75 -1.83
CA LEU A 168 -1.38 -1.75 -2.86
C LEU A 168 -2.32 -2.98 -2.81
N PRO A 169 -2.42 -3.76 -3.91
CA PRO A 169 -3.09 -5.07 -3.88
C PRO A 169 -2.52 -5.97 -2.78
N GLN A 170 -3.40 -6.68 -2.06
CA GLN A 170 -2.99 -7.48 -0.91
C GLN A 170 -2.14 -8.68 -1.34
N LEU A 171 -1.10 -8.97 -0.56
CA LEU A 171 -0.22 -10.12 -0.77
C LEU A 171 -0.43 -11.18 0.32
N PRO A 172 -0.38 -12.47 -0.02
CA PRO A 172 -0.34 -13.53 0.98
C PRO A 172 1.00 -13.47 1.75
N LYS A 173 1.01 -14.02 2.97
CA LYS A 173 2.12 -13.91 3.93
C LYS A 173 3.46 -14.49 3.43
N GLU A 174 3.44 -15.27 2.36
CA GLU A 174 4.62 -15.81 1.69
C GLU A 174 5.35 -14.75 0.84
N ILE A 175 4.70 -13.63 0.47
CA ILE A 175 5.15 -12.71 -0.60
C ILE A 175 5.26 -11.26 -0.12
N LYS A 176 6.41 -10.61 -0.33
CA LYS A 176 6.68 -9.20 0.02
C LYS A 176 6.86 -8.34 -1.23
N TYR A 177 6.34 -7.12 -1.20
CA TYR A 177 6.76 -6.05 -2.11
C TYR A 177 8.15 -5.54 -1.69
N ARG A 178 8.99 -5.15 -2.65
CA ARG A 178 10.28 -4.48 -2.43
C ARG A 178 10.51 -3.41 -3.49
N PHE A 179 11.13 -2.29 -3.12
CA PHE A 179 11.69 -1.34 -4.10
C PHE A 179 13.15 -1.68 -4.40
N VAL A 180 13.56 -1.38 -5.64
CA VAL A 180 14.95 -1.32 -6.12
C VAL A 180 15.03 -0.12 -7.05
N GLY A 181 15.64 0.97 -6.59
CA GLY A 181 15.51 2.28 -7.24
C GLY A 181 14.03 2.62 -7.50
N HIS A 182 13.69 2.92 -8.75
CA HIS A 182 12.32 3.23 -9.17
C HIS A 182 11.44 1.99 -9.44
N HIS A 183 11.95 0.77 -9.23
CA HIS A 183 11.31 -0.47 -9.67
C HIS A 183 10.65 -1.21 -8.50
N LEU A 184 9.50 -1.83 -8.74
CA LEU A 184 8.77 -2.63 -7.74
C LEU A 184 8.89 -4.11 -8.05
N LEU A 185 9.30 -4.89 -7.05
CA LEU A 185 9.52 -6.33 -7.11
C LEU A 185 8.49 -7.06 -6.24
N LEU A 186 8.14 -8.29 -6.65
CA LEU A 186 7.59 -9.31 -5.77
C LEU A 186 8.69 -10.30 -5.39
N VAL A 187 8.86 -10.53 -4.10
CA VAL A 187 9.90 -11.42 -3.56
C VAL A 187 9.26 -12.41 -2.58
N ASP A 188 9.67 -13.67 -2.64
CA ASP A 188 9.28 -14.70 -1.65
C ASP A 188 10.00 -14.47 -0.31
N ARG A 189 9.30 -14.63 0.83
CA ARG A 189 9.90 -14.46 2.16
C ARG A 189 10.78 -15.65 2.60
N ASP A 190 10.50 -16.87 2.15
CA ASP A 190 11.19 -18.07 2.67
C ASP A 190 12.47 -18.43 1.91
N ASN A 191 12.57 -18.06 0.63
CA ASN A 191 13.68 -18.39 -0.27
C ASN A 191 14.25 -17.17 -1.02
N ASN A 192 13.77 -15.96 -0.71
CA ASN A 192 14.20 -14.69 -1.30
C ASN A 192 14.22 -14.66 -2.85
N LEU A 193 13.41 -15.48 -3.52
CA LEU A 193 13.37 -15.50 -4.98
C LEU A 193 12.60 -14.27 -5.53
N ILE A 194 13.14 -13.60 -6.54
CA ILE A 194 12.43 -12.58 -7.32
C ILE A 194 11.39 -13.28 -8.20
N ILE A 195 10.11 -13.03 -7.90
CA ILE A 195 8.96 -13.67 -8.53
C ILE A 195 8.64 -12.98 -9.85
N ASP A 196 8.54 -11.66 -9.82
CA ASP A 196 8.31 -10.77 -10.95
C ASP A 196 8.72 -9.33 -10.55
N TYR A 197 8.88 -8.45 -11.53
CA TYR A 197 9.18 -7.03 -11.29
C TYR A 197 8.60 -6.12 -12.39
N MET A 198 8.18 -4.92 -11.99
CA MET A 198 7.76 -3.85 -12.91
C MET A 198 8.76 -2.70 -12.89
N LEU A 199 9.05 -2.14 -14.06
CA LEU A 199 9.91 -0.97 -14.19
C LEU A 199 9.14 0.32 -13.86
N ASP A 200 9.89 1.34 -13.44
CA ASP A 200 9.43 2.72 -13.23
C ASP A 200 8.16 2.85 -12.38
N ALA A 201 7.97 1.98 -11.39
CA ALA A 201 6.83 1.99 -10.49
C ALA A 201 6.69 3.33 -9.72
N LEU A 202 7.80 4.05 -9.53
CA LEU A 202 7.86 5.36 -8.88
C LEU A 202 8.06 6.51 -9.89
N PRO A 203 7.38 7.64 -9.69
CA PRO A 203 7.47 8.82 -10.56
C PRO A 203 8.70 9.71 -10.30
#